data_AF-A0A3M1CZU2-F1
#
_entry.id   AF-A0A3M1CZU2-F1
#
_cell.length_a   1.000
_cell.length_b   1.000
_cell.length_c   1.000
_cell.angle_alpha   90.00
_cell.angle_beta   90.00
_cell.angle_gamma   90.00
#
_symmetry.space_group_name_H-M   'P 1'
#
loop_
_entity.id
_entity.type
_entity.pdbx_description
1 polymer ?
#
loop_
_entity_poly.entity_id
_entity_poly.type
_entity_poly.pdbx_seq_one_letter_code
_entity_poly.pdbx_strand_id
1 'polypeptide(L)'
;GEGSGEIVRKTGLFARIGGYVPGLGVSEELVRSAFSLKPGKDLPDKPIKIGGDGPGAAYVVVKLLERQDADMSKFEQEKENLRKMLLLRRRPAQLMAWLKQERKRAKITRNQAYITNIAPPGMRGPM
;
A
#
# COMPACT_ATOMS: atom_id res chain seq x y z
N GLY A 1 3.00 42.56 -10.57
CA GLY A 1 2.32 41.69 -9.62
C GLY A 1 3.12 40.42 -9.51
N GLU A 2 3.73 40.20 -8.35
CA GLU A 2 4.65 39.08 -8.10
C GLU A 2 3.93 37.74 -8.27
N GLY A 3 4.34 36.97 -9.27
CA GLY A 3 3.90 35.59 -9.44
C GLY A 3 4.61 34.72 -8.41
N SER A 4 3.87 34.25 -7.41
CA SER A 4 4.26 33.16 -6.53
C SER A 4 4.89 32.04 -7.36
N GLY A 5 6.14 31.66 -7.05
CA GLY A 5 6.94 30.71 -7.83
C GLY A 5 6.29 29.33 -7.94
N GLU A 6 5.41 29.16 -8.92
CA GLU A 6 4.90 27.86 -9.34
C GLU A 6 6.02 27.10 -10.05
N ILE A 7 6.60 26.13 -9.36
CA ILE A 7 7.57 25.22 -9.98
C ILE A 7 6.77 24.14 -10.73
N VAL A 8 6.43 24.42 -11.99
CA VAL A 8 5.80 23.43 -12.87
C VAL A 8 6.82 22.36 -13.22
N ARG A 9 6.54 21.11 -12.83
CA ARG A 9 7.37 19.94 -13.15
C ARG A 9 6.55 18.85 -13.82
N LYS A 10 7.19 18.13 -14.74
CA LYS A 10 6.63 16.91 -15.33
C LYS A 10 7.11 15.71 -14.52
N THR A 11 6.19 14.82 -14.17
CA THR A 11 6.52 13.52 -13.60
C THR A 11 6.67 12.49 -14.73
N GLY A 12 7.46 11.45 -14.51
CA GLY A 12 7.45 10.27 -15.38
C GLY A 12 6.12 9.50 -15.26
N LEU A 13 5.91 8.53 -16.14
CA LEU A 13 4.78 7.58 -16.03
C LEU A 13 4.91 6.79 -14.72
N PHE A 14 3.78 6.57 -14.06
CA PHE A 14 3.71 5.78 -12.83
C PHE A 14 2.48 4.88 -12.83
N ALA A 15 2.58 3.76 -12.11
CA ALA A 15 1.52 2.77 -12.02
C ALA A 15 0.52 3.12 -10.91
N ARG A 16 -0.72 2.64 -11.06
CA ARG A 16 -1.76 2.75 -10.01
C ARG A 16 -1.38 1.97 -8.75
N ILE A 17 -0.56 0.93 -8.90
CA ILE A 17 -0.11 0.06 -7.82
C ILE A 17 1.30 0.50 -7.39
N GLY A 18 1.52 0.59 -6.08
CA GLY A 18 2.83 0.93 -5.48
C GLY A 18 2.88 2.34 -4.89
N GLY A 19 1.99 3.25 -5.29
CA GLY A 19 1.84 4.57 -4.66
C GLY A 19 3.00 5.53 -4.89
N TYR A 20 4.01 5.15 -5.69
CA TYR A 20 5.19 5.95 -5.95
C TYR A 20 5.01 6.83 -7.20
N VAL A 21 5.33 8.12 -7.06
CA VAL A 21 5.32 9.10 -8.15
C VAL A 21 6.72 9.68 -8.34
N PRO A 22 7.33 9.52 -9.53
CA PRO A 22 8.67 10.04 -9.81
C PRO A 22 8.78 11.53 -9.50
N GLY A 23 9.78 11.90 -8.70
CA GLY A 23 10.05 13.28 -8.29
C GLY A 23 9.20 13.80 -7.12
N LEU A 24 8.11 13.13 -6.74
CA LEU A 24 7.24 13.50 -5.61
C LEU A 24 7.23 12.46 -4.47
N GLY A 25 7.76 11.26 -4.72
CA GLY A 25 7.83 10.20 -3.72
C GLY A 25 6.52 9.42 -3.59
N VAL A 26 6.28 8.82 -2.42
CA VAL A 26 5.12 7.96 -2.18
C VAL A 26 3.93 8.77 -1.72
N SER A 27 2.82 8.73 -2.47
CA SER A 27 1.53 9.30 -2.08
C SER A 27 0.37 8.54 -2.72
N GLU A 28 -0.38 7.78 -1.91
CA GLU A 28 -1.56 7.06 -2.40
C GLU A 28 -2.68 8.01 -2.87
N GLU A 29 -2.87 9.12 -2.17
CA GLU A 29 -3.92 10.09 -2.49
C GLU A 29 -3.67 10.75 -3.84
N LEU A 30 -2.40 11.11 -4.11
CA LEU A 30 -2.01 11.69 -5.39
C LEU A 30 -2.19 10.70 -6.54
N VAL A 31 -1.76 9.45 -6.36
CA VAL A 31 -1.95 8.40 -7.37
C VAL A 31 -3.44 8.18 -7.64
N ARG A 32 -4.27 8.07 -6.61
CA ARG A 32 -5.73 7.89 -6.78
C ARG A 32 -6.36 9.05 -7.53
N SER A 33 -6.03 10.29 -7.15
CA SER A 33 -6.56 11.48 -7.78
C SER A 33 -6.13 11.56 -9.24
N ALA A 34 -4.83 11.39 -9.54
CA ALA A 34 -4.30 11.41 -10.90
C ALA A 34 -4.95 10.35 -11.81
N PHE A 35 -5.17 9.13 -11.31
CA PHE A 35 -5.82 8.07 -12.09
C PHE A 35 -7.35 8.24 -12.27
N SER A 36 -7.97 9.12 -11.48
CA SER A 36 -9.39 9.49 -11.62
C SER A 36 -9.63 10.53 -12.73
N LEU A 37 -8.58 11.26 -13.13
CA LEU A 37 -8.63 12.25 -14.20
C LEU A 37 -8.90 11.57 -15.55
N LYS A 38 -9.60 12.30 -16.43
CA LYS A 38 -9.96 11.86 -17.78
C LYS A 38 -9.61 12.94 -18.80
N PRO A 39 -9.42 12.59 -20.08
CA PRO A 39 -9.37 13.59 -21.14
C PRO A 39 -10.67 14.44 -21.09
N GLY A 40 -10.54 15.75 -20.85
CA GLY A 40 -11.66 16.68 -20.65
C GLY A 40 -11.98 17.05 -19.18
N LYS A 41 -11.49 16.27 -18.21
CA LYS A 41 -11.41 16.64 -16.78
C LYS A 41 -10.01 16.31 -16.28
N ASP A 42 -9.07 17.09 -16.77
CA ASP A 42 -7.62 16.93 -16.63
C ASP A 42 -7.04 17.60 -15.39
N LEU A 43 -7.85 18.33 -14.62
CA LEU A 43 -7.50 18.90 -13.32
C LEU A 43 -8.38 18.31 -12.19
N PRO A 44 -7.80 18.06 -11.01
CA PRO A 44 -8.54 17.67 -9.83
C PRO A 44 -9.32 18.87 -9.24
N ASP A 45 -10.45 18.58 -8.60
CA ASP A 45 -11.31 19.61 -8.01
C ASP A 45 -10.67 20.26 -6.76
N LYS A 46 -9.66 19.63 -6.17
CA LYS A 46 -8.98 20.09 -4.95
C LYS A 46 -7.47 19.83 -5.02
N PRO A 47 -6.64 20.68 -4.40
CA PRO A 47 -5.21 20.40 -4.20
C PRO A 47 -5.01 19.14 -3.36
N ILE A 48 -3.94 18.40 -3.65
CA ILE A 48 -3.62 17.13 -2.98
C ILE A 48 -2.44 17.36 -2.03
N LYS A 49 -2.54 16.84 -0.81
CA LYS A 49 -1.44 16.89 0.16
C LYS A 49 -0.44 15.77 -0.11
N ILE A 50 0.85 16.10 -0.13
CA ILE A 50 1.96 15.15 -0.24
C ILE A 50 2.89 15.33 0.97
N GLY A 51 3.68 14.30 1.32
CA GLY A 51 4.65 14.37 2.43
C GLY A 51 4.07 14.17 3.84
N GLY A 52 2.80 13.78 3.96
CA GLY A 52 2.15 13.52 5.25
C GLY A 52 1.99 14.77 6.12
N ASP A 53 2.12 14.63 7.44
CA ASP A 53 2.00 15.73 8.41
C ASP A 53 3.35 16.25 8.94
N GLY A 54 4.46 15.80 8.34
CA GLY A 54 5.82 16.14 8.76
C GLY A 54 6.41 17.38 8.08
N PRO A 55 7.65 17.77 8.45
CA PRO A 55 8.42 18.80 7.75
C PRO A 55 8.74 18.30 6.33
N GLY A 56 7.94 18.73 5.36
CA GLY A 56 7.91 18.17 4.00
C GLY A 56 6.50 18.04 3.43
N ALA A 57 5.47 18.30 4.25
CA ALA A 57 4.11 18.44 3.79
C ALA A 57 3.97 19.58 2.77
N ALA A 58 3.41 19.28 1.60
CA ALA A 58 3.14 20.28 0.57
C ALA A 58 1.79 20.00 -0.09
N TYR A 59 1.19 21.03 -0.70
CA TYR A 59 0.02 20.89 -1.55
C TYR A 59 0.44 21.00 -3.01
N VAL A 60 -0.05 20.08 -3.84
CA VAL A 60 0.21 20.07 -5.28
C VAL A 60 -1.08 19.97 -6.07
N VAL A 61 -1.09 20.62 -7.22
CA VAL A 61 -2.11 20.45 -8.26
C VAL A 61 -1.48 19.66 -9.39
N VAL A 62 -2.14 18.59 -9.82
CA VAL A 62 -1.66 17.75 -10.91
C VAL A 62 -2.54 17.94 -12.14
N LYS A 63 -1.94 17.91 -13.33
CA LYS A 63 -2.66 17.94 -14.60
C LYS A 63 -2.38 16.64 -15.35
N LEU A 64 -3.41 15.99 -15.88
CA LEU A 64 -3.24 14.81 -16.72
C LEU A 64 -2.60 15.23 -18.06
N LEU A 65 -1.38 14.77 -18.32
CA LEU A 65 -0.66 15.02 -19.57
C LEU A 65 -0.77 13.83 -20.53
N GLU A 66 -0.51 12.64 -20.02
CA GLU A 66 -0.48 11.40 -20.79
C GLU A 66 -1.11 10.29 -19.96
N ARG A 67 -1.81 9.38 -20.63
CA ARG A 67 -2.36 8.17 -20.03
C ARG A 67 -2.02 6.98 -20.91
N GLN A 68 -1.33 6.02 -20.32
CA GLN A 68 -1.06 4.74 -20.96
C GLN A 68 -2.03 3.69 -20.41
N ASP A 69 -2.86 3.14 -21.29
CA ASP A 69 -3.74 2.03 -20.91
C ASP A 69 -2.95 0.71 -20.85
N ALA A 70 -3.51 -0.24 -20.11
CA ALA A 70 -2.90 -1.56 -19.97
C ALA A 70 -2.89 -2.29 -21.32
N ASP A 71 -1.73 -2.80 -21.71
CA ASP A 71 -1.58 -3.63 -22.90
C ASP A 71 -2.11 -5.05 -22.60
N MET A 72 -3.29 -5.36 -23.13
CA MET A 72 -3.94 -6.67 -22.93
C MET A 72 -3.16 -7.82 -23.56
N SER A 73 -2.28 -7.56 -24.53
CA SER A 73 -1.41 -8.59 -25.12
C SER A 73 -0.33 -9.04 -24.11
N LYS A 74 0.23 -8.09 -23.36
CA LYS A 74 1.17 -8.37 -22.26
C LYS A 74 0.47 -8.99 -21.04
N PHE A 75 -0.81 -8.67 -20.83
CA PHE A 75 -1.57 -9.22 -19.72
C PHE A 75 -1.60 -10.75 -19.74
N GLU A 76 -1.85 -11.41 -20.87
CA GLU A 76 -1.89 -12.88 -20.91
C GLU A 76 -0.53 -13.50 -20.58
N GLN A 77 0.58 -12.84 -20.90
CA GLN A 77 1.93 -13.28 -20.53
C GLN A 77 2.20 -13.11 -19.02
N GLU A 78 1.72 -12.02 -18.42
CA GLU A 78 1.97 -11.70 -17.00
C GLU A 78 0.92 -12.23 -16.03
N LYS A 79 -0.22 -12.72 -16.53
CA LYS A 79 -1.40 -13.17 -15.77
C LYS A 79 -1.05 -14.12 -14.64
N GLU A 80 -0.21 -15.12 -14.92
CA GLU A 80 0.20 -16.11 -13.92
C GLU A 80 1.09 -15.48 -12.83
N ASN A 81 1.96 -14.55 -13.18
CA ASN A 81 2.78 -13.82 -12.21
C ASN A 81 1.92 -12.89 -11.33
N LEU A 82 1.00 -12.16 -11.95
CA LEU A 82 0.02 -11.32 -11.25
C LEU A 82 -0.83 -12.17 -10.29
N ARG A 83 -1.29 -13.35 -10.73
CA ARG A 83 -2.04 -14.29 -9.90
C ARG A 83 -1.22 -14.74 -8.70
N LYS A 84 0.04 -15.15 -8.89
CA LYS A 84 0.95 -15.56 -7.80
C LYS A 84 1.16 -14.44 -6.78
N MET A 85 1.45 -13.22 -7.24
CA MET A 85 1.63 -12.06 -6.36
C MET A 85 0.37 -11.76 -5.54
N LEU A 86 -0.81 -11.78 -6.17
CA LEU A 86 -2.08 -11.56 -5.48
C LEU A 86 -2.39 -12.65 -4.46
N LEU A 87 -2.09 -13.91 -4.79
CA LEU A 87 -2.26 -15.04 -3.88
C LEU A 87 -1.34 -14.92 -2.66
N LEU A 88 -0.06 -14.58 -2.87
CA LEU A 88 0.89 -14.35 -1.77
C LEU A 88 0.41 -13.24 -0.83
N ARG A 89 -0.17 -12.16 -1.37
CA ARG A 89 -0.72 -11.07 -0.56
C ARG A 89 -1.99 -11.45 0.19
N ARG A 90 -2.88 -12.25 -0.40
CA ARG A 90 -4.21 -12.57 0.16
C ARG A 90 -4.20 -13.76 1.14
N ARG A 91 -3.35 -14.77 0.93
CA ARG A 91 -3.31 -16.00 1.74
C ARG A 91 -3.11 -15.73 3.24
N PRO A 92 -2.17 -14.87 3.69
CA PRO A 92 -1.98 -14.63 5.12
C PRO A 92 -3.22 -14.03 5.80
N ALA A 93 -3.87 -13.08 5.13
CA ALA A 93 -5.09 -12.45 5.64
C ALA A 93 -6.22 -13.48 5.84
N GLN A 94 -6.40 -14.40 4.86
CA GLN A 94 -7.42 -15.43 5.00
C GLN A 94 -7.07 -16.51 6.03
N LEU A 95 -5.81 -16.92 6.11
CA LEU A 95 -5.36 -17.85 7.14
C LEU A 95 -5.64 -17.29 8.54
N MET A 96 -5.33 -16.01 8.76
CA MET A 96 -5.58 -15.35 10.05
C MET A 96 -7.07 -15.23 10.36
N ALA A 97 -7.90 -14.90 9.36
CA ALA A 97 -9.35 -14.86 9.53
C ALA A 97 -9.92 -16.23 9.92
N TRP A 98 -9.49 -17.29 9.21
CA TRP A 98 -9.89 -18.67 9.50
C TRP A 98 -9.43 -19.12 10.90
N LEU A 99 -8.15 -18.91 11.25
CA LEU A 99 -7.62 -19.23 12.59
C LEU A 99 -8.37 -18.50 13.71
N LYS A 100 -8.72 -17.23 13.50
CA LYS A 100 -9.51 -16.45 14.45
C LYS A 100 -10.89 -17.06 14.65
N GLN A 101 -11.52 -17.53 13.57
CA GLN A 101 -12.81 -18.18 13.63
C GLN A 101 -12.73 -19.53 14.36
N GLU A 102 -11.75 -20.37 14.04
CA GLU A 102 -11.60 -21.66 14.71
C GLU A 102 -11.27 -21.53 16.20
N ARG A 103 -10.41 -20.57 16.56
CA ARG A 103 -10.13 -20.30 17.98
C ARG A 103 -11.37 -19.88 18.77
N LYS A 104 -12.30 -19.15 18.14
CA LYS A 104 -13.58 -18.80 18.78
C LYS A 104 -14.51 -19.99 18.95
N ARG A 105 -14.46 -20.96 18.04
CA ARG A 105 -15.29 -22.17 18.08
C ARG A 105 -14.74 -23.22 19.04
N ALA A 106 -13.42 -23.25 19.24
CA ALA A 106 -12.78 -24.20 20.13
C ALA A 106 -12.94 -23.81 21.61
N LYS A 107 -13.21 -24.79 22.48
CA LYS A 107 -13.05 -24.65 23.93
C LYS A 107 -11.55 -24.74 24.26
N ILE A 108 -10.86 -23.60 24.21
CA ILE A 108 -9.42 -23.52 24.50
C ILE A 108 -9.24 -23.32 26.01
N THR A 109 -8.81 -24.36 26.71
CA THR A 109 -8.36 -24.26 28.10
C THR A 109 -6.84 -24.04 28.12
N ARG A 110 -6.40 -22.86 28.53
CA ARG A 110 -4.98 -22.48 28.55
C ARG A 110 -4.32 -22.94 29.86
N ASN A 111 -3.40 -23.91 29.79
CA ASN A 111 -2.66 -24.34 30.99
C ASN A 111 -1.44 -23.43 31.19
N GLN A 112 -1.57 -22.47 32.11
CA GLN A 112 -0.60 -21.41 32.32
C GLN A 112 0.79 -21.91 32.79
N ALA A 113 0.85 -23.06 33.48
CA ALA A 113 2.08 -23.62 34.05
C ALA A 113 3.12 -24.05 33.00
N TYR A 114 2.67 -24.39 31.79
CA TYR A 114 3.54 -24.78 30.67
C TYR A 114 3.93 -23.62 29.76
N ILE A 115 3.28 -22.45 29.91
CA ILE A 115 3.47 -21.30 29.01
C ILE A 115 4.48 -20.31 29.58
N THR A 116 4.67 -20.31 30.89
CA THR A 116 5.63 -19.43 31.60
C THR A 116 6.99 -20.09 31.85
N ASN A 117 7.11 -21.42 31.70
CA ASN A 117 8.33 -22.14 32.02
C ASN A 117 9.08 -22.57 30.73
N ILE A 118 9.85 -21.64 30.18
CA ILE A 118 10.67 -21.85 28.97
C ILE A 118 12.05 -22.45 29.31
N ALA A 119 12.34 -22.72 30.60
CA ALA A 119 13.59 -23.35 31.01
C ALA A 119 13.53 -24.86 30.71
N PRO A 120 14.44 -25.41 29.87
CA PRO A 120 14.52 -26.83 29.62
C PRO A 120 14.66 -27.61 30.94
N PRO A 121 14.13 -28.85 31.04
CA PRO A 121 14.10 -29.63 32.28
C PRO A 121 15.45 -29.80 33.00
N GLY A 122 16.58 -29.63 32.29
CA GLY A 122 17.94 -29.75 32.82
C GLY A 122 18.59 -28.47 33.37
N MET A 123 17.96 -27.29 33.26
CA MET A 123 18.44 -26.05 33.89
C MET A 123 17.66 -25.70 35.17
N ARG A 124 17.19 -26.74 35.90
CA ARG A 124 16.51 -26.58 37.18
C ARG A 124 17.48 -26.91 38.30
N GLY A 125 18.30 -25.93 38.69
CA GLY A 125 19.14 -25.99 39.89
C GLY A 125 18.82 -24.81 40.81
N PRO A 126 18.94 -24.96 42.14
CA PRO A 126 18.66 -23.86 43.07
C PRO A 126 19.74 -22.78 42.92
N MET A 127 19.32 -21.51 43.00
CA MET A 127 20.21 -20.39 43.32
C MET A 127 20.81 -20.58 44.71
#